data_AF-A0A7U9RSM6-F1
#
_entry.id   AF-A0A7U9RSM6-F1
#
_cell.length_a   1.000
_cell.length_b   1.000
_cell.length_c   1.000
_cell.angle_alpha   90.00
_cell.angle_beta   90.00
_cell.angle_gamma   90.00
#
_symmetry.space_group_name_H-M   'P 1'
#
loop_
_entity.id
_entity.type
_entity.pdbx_description
1 polymer ?
#
loop_
_entity_poly.entity_id
_entity_poly.type
_entity_poly.pdbx_seq_one_letter_code
_entity_poly.pdbx_strand_id
1 'polypeptide(L)'
;MEIEIYVNIILYLYIGLFLLSIFTGIIALWKRIRKKSLKYAWVIPYLILYSLFALFNTFIAYNSYDDCSNPNYSRYENWKLPNFILNDVKMLIIGLFFGGIFYFVFVRKKCNILIKKGAVAVLFVIMFFLFFFKMRII
;
A
#
# COMPACT_ATOMS: atom_id res chain seq x y z
N MET A 1 19.64 -0.47 -16.36
CA MET A 1 19.40 -0.44 -14.89
C MET A 1 19.27 -1.89 -14.45
N GLU A 2 20.09 -2.32 -13.49
CA GLU A 2 20.00 -3.66 -12.94
C GLU A 2 18.78 -3.80 -12.03
N ILE A 3 18.25 -5.02 -11.89
CA ILE A 3 17.07 -5.31 -11.06
C ILE A 3 17.33 -4.91 -9.61
N GLU A 4 18.51 -5.24 -9.09
CA GLU A 4 18.94 -4.87 -7.75
C GLU A 4 18.90 -3.35 -7.51
N ILE A 5 19.48 -2.57 -8.42
CA ILE A 5 19.48 -1.09 -8.32
C ILE A 5 18.05 -0.55 -8.30
N TYR A 6 17.19 -1.05 -9.20
CA TYR A 6 15.79 -0.63 -9.25
C TYR A 6 15.05 -0.95 -7.94
N VAL A 7 15.14 -2.20 -7.48
CA VAL A 7 14.46 -2.67 -6.28
C VAL A 7 14.96 -1.89 -5.06
N ASN A 8 16.26 -1.67 -4.92
CA ASN A 8 16.82 -0.89 -3.82
C ASN A 8 16.25 0.54 -3.80
N ILE A 9 16.19 1.22 -4.96
CA ILE A 9 15.59 2.56 -5.06
C ILE A 9 14.12 2.55 -4.61
N ILE A 10 13.34 1.59 -5.09
CA ILE A 10 11.91 1.47 -4.76
C ILE A 10 11.70 1.15 -3.27
N LEU A 11 12.50 0.25 -2.70
CA LEU A 11 12.46 -0.08 -1.27
C LEU A 11 12.79 1.14 -0.42
N TYR A 12 13.86 1.89 -0.74
CA TYR A 12 14.19 3.13 -0.03
C TYR A 12 13.09 4.19 -0.15
N LEU A 13 12.44 4.28 -1.31
CA LEU A 13 11.29 5.18 -1.50
C LEU A 13 10.14 4.80 -0.55
N TYR A 14 9.78 3.52 -0.46
CA TYR A 14 8.70 3.07 0.44
C TYR A 14 9.08 3.21 1.91
N ILE A 15 10.33 2.94 2.31
CA ILE A 15 10.82 3.20 3.67
C ILE A 15 10.75 4.71 3.98
N GLY A 16 11.17 5.55 3.04
CA GLY A 16 11.08 7.01 3.18
C GLY A 16 9.65 7.49 3.36
N LEU A 17 8.70 6.97 2.56
CA LEU A 17 7.27 7.25 2.71
C LEU A 17 6.73 6.80 4.07
N PHE A 18 7.14 5.62 4.54
CA PHE A 18 6.77 5.10 5.85
C PHE A 18 7.26 6.02 6.97
N LEU A 19 8.54 6.40 6.97
CA LEU A 19 9.11 7.31 7.97
C LEU A 19 8.43 8.68 7.93
N LEU A 20 8.20 9.24 6.74
CA LEU A 20 7.47 10.50 6.57
C LEU A 20 6.05 10.41 7.15
N SER A 21 5.37 9.28 6.97
CA SER A 21 4.04 9.06 7.51
C SER A 21 4.03 9.00 9.06
N ILE A 22 5.06 8.43 9.68
CA ILE A 22 5.25 8.46 11.14
C ILE A 22 5.49 9.89 11.62
N PHE A 23 6.40 10.63 10.98
CA PHE A 23 6.69 12.02 11.35
C PHE A 23 5.45 12.90 11.26
N THR A 24 4.69 12.79 10.17
CA THR A 24 3.41 13.50 10.02
C THR A 24 2.38 13.07 11.07
N GLY A 25 2.38 11.79 11.48
CA GLY A 25 1.62 11.27 12.61
C GLY A 25 1.95 11.95 13.94
N ILE A 26 3.23 12.08 14.27
CA ILE A 26 3.71 12.76 15.49
C ILE A 26 3.25 14.23 15.49
N ILE A 27 3.43 14.94 14.36
CA ILE A 27 3.00 16.33 14.21
C ILE A 27 1.47 16.45 14.39
N ALA A 28 0.71 15.50 13.85
CA ALA A 28 -0.75 15.49 14.00
C ALA A 28 -1.17 15.26 15.45
N LEU A 29 -0.55 14.31 16.17
CA LEU A 29 -0.77 14.09 17.59
C LEU A 29 -0.48 15.36 18.41
N TRP A 30 0.64 16.02 18.15
CA TRP A 30 0.99 17.29 18.81
C TRP A 30 -0.07 18.38 18.58
N LYS A 31 -0.55 18.54 17.34
CA LYS A 31 -1.63 19.47 17.01
C LYS A 31 -2.93 19.12 17.74
N ARG A 32 -3.24 17.82 17.87
CA ARG A 32 -4.42 17.34 18.60
C ARG A 32 -4.35 17.65 20.09
N ILE A 33 -3.18 17.48 20.72
CA ILE A 33 -2.94 17.86 22.12
C ILE A 33 -3.20 19.37 22.31
N ARG A 34 -2.79 20.20 21.34
CA ARG A 34 -3.09 21.64 21.31
C ARG A 34 -4.52 21.99 20.87
N LYS A 35 -5.45 21.02 20.88
CA LYS A 35 -6.87 21.14 20.49
C LYS A 35 -7.10 21.75 19.09
N LYS A 36 -6.12 21.63 18.17
CA LYS A 36 -6.29 22.08 16.77
C LYS A 36 -6.97 20.99 15.94
N SER A 37 -7.81 21.41 15.00
CA SER A 37 -8.51 20.48 14.10
C SER A 37 -7.53 19.76 13.15
N LEU A 38 -7.80 18.48 12.89
CA LEU A 38 -7.01 17.65 11.98
C LEU A 38 -7.88 17.19 10.81
N LYS A 39 -7.99 18.05 9.79
CA LYS A 39 -8.85 17.84 8.62
C LYS A 39 -8.47 16.62 7.77
N TYR A 40 -7.21 16.18 7.83
CA TYR A 40 -6.65 15.10 7.00
C TYR A 40 -5.96 13.99 7.83
N ALA A 41 -6.37 13.80 9.09
CA ALA A 41 -5.78 12.79 9.95
C ALA A 41 -5.82 11.36 9.37
N TRP A 42 -6.83 11.07 8.53
CA TRP A 42 -7.02 9.76 7.90
C TRP A 42 -5.90 9.39 6.90
N VAL A 43 -5.19 10.38 6.35
CA VAL A 43 -4.10 10.16 5.37
C VAL A 43 -2.92 9.45 6.03
N ILE A 44 -2.67 9.71 7.32
CA ILE A 44 -1.56 9.14 8.09
C ILE A 44 -1.62 7.61 8.16
N PRO A 45 -2.68 6.99 8.74
CA PRO A 45 -2.77 5.53 8.79
C PRO A 45 -2.85 4.90 7.41
N TYR A 46 -3.44 5.58 6.42
CA TYR A 46 -3.46 5.09 5.04
C TYR A 46 -2.04 5.03 4.42
N LEU A 47 -1.23 6.09 4.56
CA LEU A 47 0.15 6.11 4.05
C LEU A 47 1.03 5.07 4.75
N ILE A 48 0.87 4.89 6.06
CA ILE A 48 1.57 3.84 6.82
C ILE A 48 1.25 2.46 6.22
N LEU A 49 -0.04 2.13 6.07
CA LEU A 49 -0.46 0.84 5.53
C LEU A 49 0.02 0.66 4.08
N TYR A 50 -0.19 1.65 3.23
CA TYR A 50 0.22 1.59 1.82
C TYR A 50 1.72 1.35 1.69
N SER A 51 2.55 2.14 2.40
CA SER A 51 4.00 2.03 2.34
C SER A 51 4.49 0.65 2.80
N LEU A 52 3.95 0.10 3.89
CA LEU A 52 4.27 -1.26 4.34
C LEU A 52 3.87 -2.33 3.33
N PHE A 53 2.63 -2.29 2.81
CA PHE A 53 2.18 -3.28 1.83
C PHE A 53 3.01 -3.22 0.54
N ALA A 54 3.36 -2.03 0.06
CA ALA A 54 4.16 -1.87 -1.14
C ALA A 54 5.61 -2.33 -0.93
N LEU A 55 6.18 -2.04 0.25
CA LEU A 55 7.49 -2.54 0.67
C LEU A 55 7.52 -4.08 0.64
N PHE A 56 6.60 -4.74 1.34
CA PHE A 56 6.54 -6.20 1.39
C PHE A 56 6.29 -6.81 0.01
N ASN A 57 5.43 -6.19 -0.80
CA ASN A 57 5.14 -6.67 -2.16
C ASN A 57 6.39 -6.71 -3.05
N THR A 58 7.26 -5.70 -2.92
CA THR A 58 8.51 -5.60 -3.70
C THR A 58 9.58 -6.50 -3.12
N PHE A 59 9.73 -6.51 -1.79
CA PHE A 59 10.73 -7.29 -1.08
C PHE A 59 10.52 -8.80 -1.24
N ILE A 60 9.28 -9.28 -1.14
CA ILE A 60 8.97 -10.70 -1.35
C ILE A 60 9.31 -11.11 -2.78
N ALA A 61 8.90 -10.33 -3.78
CA ALA A 61 9.21 -10.65 -5.18
C ALA A 61 10.72 -10.68 -5.43
N TYR A 62 11.47 -9.75 -4.82
CA TYR A 62 12.92 -9.67 -4.96
C TYR A 62 13.69 -10.77 -4.21
N ASN A 63 13.23 -11.22 -3.05
CA ASN A 63 13.90 -12.34 -2.37
C ASN A 63 13.51 -13.71 -2.94
N SER A 64 12.54 -13.75 -3.84
CA SER A 64 12.03 -15.01 -4.40
C SER A 64 12.36 -15.18 -5.88
N TYR A 65 12.85 -14.18 -6.61
CA TYR A 65 13.11 -14.36 -8.05
C TYR A 65 14.41 -15.13 -8.34
N ASP A 66 15.38 -15.13 -7.42
CA ASP A 66 16.68 -15.79 -7.59
C ASP A 66 16.95 -16.91 -6.57
N ASP A 67 16.23 -16.96 -5.45
CA ASP A 67 16.38 -17.97 -4.40
C ASP A 67 15.45 -19.19 -4.63
N CYS A 68 16.01 -20.27 -5.16
CA CYS A 68 15.29 -21.53 -5.40
C CYS A 68 14.79 -22.25 -4.13
N SER A 69 15.30 -21.88 -2.95
CA SER A 69 14.84 -22.41 -1.67
C SER A 69 13.60 -21.69 -1.13
N ASN A 70 13.27 -20.53 -1.70
CA ASN A 70 12.11 -19.75 -1.29
C ASN A 70 10.81 -20.43 -1.75
N PRO A 71 9.80 -20.62 -0.88
CA PRO A 71 8.53 -21.23 -1.26
C PRO A 71 7.79 -20.48 -2.38
N ASN A 72 8.13 -19.21 -2.62
CA ASN A 72 7.53 -18.43 -3.70
C ASN A 72 8.38 -18.41 -4.99
N TYR A 73 9.50 -19.16 -5.07
CA TYR A 73 10.42 -19.10 -6.20
C TYR A 73 9.74 -19.34 -7.56
N SER A 74 8.94 -20.40 -7.65
CA SER A 74 8.20 -20.77 -8.87
C SER A 74 7.33 -19.66 -9.44
N ARG A 75 6.90 -18.70 -8.60
CA ARG A 75 6.10 -17.54 -9.01
C ARG A 75 6.94 -16.41 -9.63
N TYR A 76 8.20 -16.29 -9.22
CA TYR A 76 9.07 -15.15 -9.55
C TYR A 76 10.32 -15.52 -10.36
N GLU A 77 10.65 -16.81 -10.53
CA GLU A 77 11.88 -17.32 -11.21
C GLU A 77 12.13 -16.72 -12.61
N ASN A 78 11.08 -16.39 -13.35
CA ASN A 78 11.15 -15.85 -14.70
C ASN A 78 10.96 -14.32 -14.75
N TRP A 79 11.01 -13.65 -13.60
CA TRP A 79 10.79 -12.21 -13.55
C TRP A 79 11.99 -11.44 -14.08
N LYS A 80 11.69 -10.54 -15.02
CA LYS A 80 12.63 -9.54 -15.53
C LYS A 80 12.28 -8.17 -14.94
N LEU A 81 13.17 -7.19 -15.10
CA LEU A 81 12.94 -5.82 -14.65
C LEU A 81 11.55 -5.25 -14.99
N PRO A 82 11.00 -5.43 -16.22
CA PRO A 82 9.66 -4.95 -16.53
C PRO A 82 8.55 -5.54 -15.65
N ASN A 83 8.72 -6.76 -15.15
CA ASN A 83 7.74 -7.42 -14.28
C ASN A 83 7.74 -6.78 -12.89
N PHE A 84 8.91 -6.42 -12.36
CA PHE A 84 9.03 -5.65 -11.11
C PHE A 84 8.36 -4.28 -11.26
N ILE A 85 8.69 -3.55 -12.33
CA ILE A 85 8.06 -2.24 -12.61
C ILE A 85 6.55 -2.37 -12.71
N LEU A 86 6.05 -3.37 -13.45
CA LEU A 86 4.61 -3.58 -13.61
C LEU A 86 3.94 -3.93 -12.28
N ASN A 87 4.60 -4.73 -11.43
CA ASN A 87 4.10 -5.08 -10.10
C ASN A 87 4.01 -3.83 -9.19
N ASP A 88 5.01 -2.97 -9.20
CA ASP A 88 5.00 -1.70 -8.46
C ASP A 88 3.93 -0.73 -8.98
N VAL A 89 3.78 -0.62 -10.30
CA VAL A 89 2.71 0.19 -10.92
C VAL A 89 1.33 -0.34 -10.55
N LYS A 90 1.12 -1.66 -10.57
CA LYS A 90 -0.14 -2.28 -10.10
C LYS A 90 -0.39 -1.93 -8.64
N MET A 91 0.64 -2.02 -7.79
CA MET A 91 0.54 -1.69 -6.38
C MET A 91 0.18 -0.20 -6.18
N LEU A 92 0.77 0.70 -6.97
CA LEU A 92 0.43 2.12 -6.96
C LEU A 92 -1.03 2.38 -7.36
N ILE A 93 -1.50 1.76 -8.45
CA ILE A 93 -2.90 1.91 -8.91
C ILE A 93 -3.88 1.42 -7.83
N ILE A 94 -3.60 0.24 -7.26
CA ILE A 94 -4.39 -0.32 -6.15
C ILE A 94 -4.37 0.65 -4.96
N GLY A 95 -3.18 1.14 -4.59
CA GLY A 95 -3.01 2.15 -3.55
C GLY A 95 -3.89 3.37 -3.78
N LEU A 96 -3.78 4.01 -4.95
CA LEU A 96 -4.56 5.19 -5.32
C LEU A 96 -6.07 4.93 -5.27
N PHE A 97 -6.51 3.76 -5.72
CA PHE A 97 -7.91 3.35 -5.63
C PHE A 97 -8.39 3.30 -4.17
N PHE A 98 -7.63 2.65 -3.29
CA PHE A 98 -7.91 2.65 -1.85
C PHE A 98 -7.91 4.07 -1.27
N GLY A 99 -6.92 4.89 -1.61
CA GLY A 99 -6.82 6.28 -1.15
C GLY A 99 -8.02 7.12 -1.55
N GLY A 100 -8.52 6.94 -2.77
CA GLY A 100 -9.76 7.55 -3.26
C GLY A 100 -10.97 7.15 -2.42
N ILE A 101 -11.13 5.87 -2.11
CA ILE A 101 -12.26 5.42 -1.28
C ILE A 101 -12.14 5.96 0.15
N PHE A 102 -10.96 5.92 0.75
CA PHE A 102 -10.71 6.53 2.06
C PHE A 102 -11.06 8.03 2.06
N TYR A 103 -10.68 8.76 1.01
CA TYR A 103 -11.06 10.16 0.85
C TYR A 103 -12.59 10.35 0.87
N PHE A 104 -13.34 9.55 0.11
CA PHE A 104 -14.81 9.64 0.08
C PHE A 104 -15.44 9.29 1.44
N VAL A 105 -14.91 8.29 2.15
CA VAL A 105 -15.42 7.86 3.46
C VAL A 105 -15.16 8.90 4.54
N PHE A 106 -13.94 9.45 4.62
CA PHE A 106 -13.51 10.28 5.73
C PHE A 106 -13.70 11.79 5.51
N VAL A 107 -13.62 12.29 4.27
CA VAL A 107 -13.69 13.74 3.99
C VAL A 107 -15.11 14.22 3.68
N ARG A 108 -15.92 13.43 2.94
CA ARG A 108 -17.28 13.88 2.60
C ARG A 108 -18.24 13.67 3.79
N LYS A 109 -18.65 14.79 4.40
CA LYS A 109 -19.71 14.85 5.44
C LYS A 109 -21.10 14.49 4.92
N LYS A 110 -21.38 14.69 3.62
CA LYS A 110 -22.70 14.48 2.99
C LYS A 110 -22.89 13.14 2.27
N CYS A 111 -21.95 12.20 2.38
CA CYS A 111 -22.21 10.84 1.88
C CYS A 111 -23.14 10.13 2.84
N ASN A 112 -24.31 9.69 2.35
CA ASN A 112 -25.29 8.89 3.08
C ASN A 112 -24.57 7.75 3.82
N ILE A 113 -24.94 7.50 5.08
CA ILE A 113 -24.33 6.47 5.95
C ILE A 113 -24.30 5.10 5.24
N LEU A 114 -25.32 4.82 4.42
CA LEU A 114 -25.42 3.62 3.59
C LEU A 114 -24.28 3.50 2.56
N ILE A 115 -23.90 4.60 1.89
CA ILE A 115 -22.81 4.64 0.91
C ILE A 115 -21.46 4.46 1.61
N LYS A 116 -21.28 5.00 2.81
CA LYS A 116 -20.06 4.77 3.60
C LYS A 116 -19.92 3.31 4.02
N LYS A 117 -21.00 2.70 4.52
CA LYS A 117 -21.02 1.27 4.88
C LYS A 117 -20.82 0.38 3.66
N GLY A 118 -21.46 0.71 2.53
CA GLY A 118 -21.28 0.01 1.26
C GLY A 118 -19.87 0.13 0.71
N ALA A 119 -19.26 1.32 0.74
CA ALA A 119 -17.87 1.51 0.32
C ALA A 119 -16.88 0.75 1.22
N VAL A 120 -17.10 0.72 2.53
CA VAL A 120 -16.29 -0.08 3.46
C VAL A 120 -16.48 -1.58 3.23
N ALA A 121 -17.70 -2.03 2.95
CA ALA A 121 -17.98 -3.43 2.63
C ALA A 121 -17.36 -3.84 1.29
N VAL A 122 -17.46 -3.00 0.25
CA VAL A 122 -16.82 -3.22 -1.06
C VAL A 122 -15.30 -3.19 -0.91
N LEU A 123 -14.73 -2.27 -0.12
CA LEU A 123 -13.31 -2.26 0.23
C LEU A 123 -12.87 -3.56 0.90
N PHE A 124 -13.65 -4.04 1.86
CA PHE A 124 -13.36 -5.27 2.59
C PHE A 124 -13.45 -6.49 1.67
N VAL A 125 -14.45 -6.56 0.80
CA VAL A 125 -14.61 -7.62 -0.20
C VAL A 125 -13.49 -7.56 -1.24
N ILE A 126 -13.12 -6.39 -1.75
CA ILE A 126 -12.01 -6.25 -2.71
C ILE A 126 -10.67 -6.59 -2.05
N MET A 127 -10.41 -6.14 -0.81
CA MET A 127 -9.23 -6.56 -0.06
C MET A 127 -9.21 -8.07 0.15
N PHE A 128 -10.34 -8.66 0.55
CA PHE A 128 -10.48 -10.09 0.75
C PHE A 128 -10.23 -10.85 -0.56
N PHE A 129 -10.82 -10.42 -1.67
CA PHE A 129 -10.58 -11.02 -2.98
C PHE A 129 -9.14 -10.84 -3.45
N LEU A 130 -8.51 -9.67 -3.31
CA LEU A 130 -7.10 -9.47 -3.67
C LEU A 130 -6.16 -10.31 -2.79
N PHE A 131 -6.46 -10.43 -1.50
CA PHE A 131 -5.71 -11.27 -0.57
C PHE A 131 -5.84 -12.76 -0.91
N PHE A 132 -7.06 -13.24 -1.22
CA PHE A 132 -7.31 -14.65 -1.55
C PHE A 132 -6.94 -15.03 -2.99
N PHE A 133 -7.14 -14.16 -3.99
CA PHE A 133 -6.72 -14.42 -5.36
C PHE A 133 -5.20 -14.37 -5.53
N LYS A 134 -4.50 -13.52 -4.79
CA LYS A 134 -3.04 -13.57 -4.72
C LYS A 134 -2.52 -14.85 -4.06
N MET A 135 -3.35 -15.58 -3.32
CA MET A 135 -3.04 -16.91 -2.77
C MET A 135 -3.54 -18.09 -3.63
N ARG A 136 -4.49 -17.90 -4.57
CA ARG A 136 -5.10 -19.01 -5.36
C ARG A 136 -4.89 -18.97 -6.86
N ILE A 137 -4.51 -17.83 -7.44
CA ILE A 137 -4.04 -17.77 -8.81
C ILE A 137 -2.54 -17.54 -8.76
N ILE A 138 -1.80 -18.41 -9.44
CA ILE A 138 -0.35 -18.56 -9.51
C ILE A 138 0.17 -19.53 -8.45
#